data_AF-A0A9D1TQN4-F1
#
_entry.id   AF-A0A9D1TQN4-F1
#
_cell.length_a   1.000
_cell.length_b   1.000
_cell.length_c   1.000
_cell.angle_alpha   90.00
_cell.angle_beta   90.00
_cell.angle_gamma   90.00
#
_symmetry.space_group_name_H-M   'P 1'
#
loop_
_entity.id
_entity.type
_entity.pdbx_description
1 polymer ?
#
loop_
_entity_poly.entity_id
_entity_poly.type
_entity_poly.pdbx_seq_one_letter_code
_entity_poly.pdbx_strand_id
1 'polypeptide(L)' 'MSKYKLIIEYYQKGNNNSQIATLCSCSRTTVWTVLKKIKALKIDIYALKDMSEEEIASLLF' A
#
# COMPACT_ATOMS: atom_id res chain seq x y z
N MET A 1 5.40 8.11 9.45
CA MET A 1 4.19 7.47 8.92
C MET A 1 4.53 6.70 7.66
N SER A 2 4.04 5.47 7.54
CA SER A 2 4.01 4.74 6.27
C SER A 2 3.03 5.44 5.32
N LYS A 3 3.37 5.50 4.04
CA LYS A 3 2.56 6.16 3.00
C LYS A 3 1.77 5.10 2.22
N TYR A 4 0.81 4.45 2.88
CA TYR A 4 0.07 3.31 2.31
C TYR A 4 -0.71 3.71 1.07
N LYS A 5 -1.32 4.90 1.05
CA LYS A 5 -2.04 5.39 -0.14
C LYS A 5 -1.11 5.56 -1.34
N LEU A 6 0.10 6.08 -1.12
CA LEU A 6 1.10 6.21 -2.19
C LEU A 6 1.61 4.85 -2.69
N ILE A 7 1.79 3.86 -1.79
CA ILE A 7 2.14 2.49 -2.18
C ILE A 7 1.10 1.93 -3.15
N ILE A 8 -0.18 2.11 -2.80
CA ILE A 8 -1.32 1.67 -3.59
C ILE A 8 -1.39 2.41 -4.93
N GLU A 9 -1.24 3.73 -4.92
CA GLU A 9 -1.29 4.56 -6.12
C GLU A 9 -0.20 4.18 -7.13
N TYR A 10 1.05 4.01 -6.67
CA TYR A 10 2.14 3.58 -7.56
C TYR A 10 1.99 2.13 -8.03
N TYR A 11 1.39 1.26 -7.21
CA TYR A 11 1.03 -0.08 -7.67
C TYR A 11 0.00 -0.05 -8.80
N GLN A 12 -1.03 0.80 -8.71
CA GLN A 12 -2.01 1.00 -9.78
C GLN A 12 -1.39 1.59 -11.06
N LYS A 13 -0.35 2.43 -10.91
CA LYS A 13 0.44 2.96 -12.04
C LYS A 13 1.37 1.92 -12.69
N GLY A 14 1.43 0.70 -12.16
CA GLY A 14 2.24 -0.39 -12.70
C GLY A 14 3.70 -0.38 -12.24
N ASN A 15 4.05 0.38 -11.20
CA ASN A 15 5.39 0.34 -10.63
C ASN A 15 5.65 -1.01 -9.93
N ASN A 16 6.88 -1.50 -10.03
CA ASN A 16 7.29 -2.70 -9.31
C ASN A 16 7.64 -2.39 -7.83
N ASN A 17 7.71 -3.43 -7.00
CA ASN A 17 7.93 -3.26 -5.55
C ASN A 17 9.21 -2.48 -5.19
N SER A 18 10.27 -2.60 -6.00
CA SER A 18 11.53 -1.87 -5.77
C SER A 18 11.37 -0.38 -6.07
N GLN A 19 10.72 -0.03 -7.18
CA GLN A 19 10.41 1.36 -7.52
C GLN A 19 9.51 2.02 -6.47
N ILE A 20 8.45 1.32 -6.05
CA ILE A 20 7.54 1.81 -5.01
C ILE A 20 8.28 2.03 -3.70
N ALA A 21 9.14 1.10 -3.29
CA ALA A 21 9.93 1.22 -2.07
C ALA A 21 10.82 2.48 -2.10
N THR A 22 11.47 2.76 -3.23
CA THR A 22 12.26 3.99 -3.43
C THR A 22 11.37 5.24 -3.36
N LEU A 23 10.25 5.27 -4.09
CA LEU A 23 9.35 6.44 -4.17
C LEU A 23 8.65 6.74 -2.84
N CYS A 24 8.30 5.70 -2.08
CA CYS A 24 7.63 5.82 -0.78
C CYS A 24 8.62 5.92 0.39
N SER A 25 9.93 5.90 0.12
CA SER A 25 11.00 5.89 1.14
C SER A 25 10.77 4.82 2.21
N CYS A 26 10.40 3.62 1.79
CA CYS A 26 10.11 2.48 2.66
C CYS A 26 10.83 1.22 2.17
N SER A 27 10.76 0.15 2.97
CA SER A 27 11.41 -1.11 2.59
C SER A 27 10.58 -1.86 1.53
N ARG A 28 11.24 -2.66 0.69
CA ARG A 28 10.56 -3.57 -0.26
C ARG A 28 9.64 -4.57 0.45
N THR A 29 10.00 -4.98 1.66
CA THR A 29 9.19 -5.88 2.50
C THR A 29 7.91 -5.19 3.00
N THR A 30 7.96 -3.88 3.30
CA THR A 30 6.75 -3.09 3.61
C THR A 30 5.79 -3.07 2.43
N VAL A 31 6.28 -2.74 1.23
CA VAL A 31 5.45 -2.74 0.01
C VAL A 31 4.82 -4.12 -0.24
N TRP A 32 5.62 -5.18 -0.16
CA TRP A 32 5.12 -6.54 -0.36
C TRP A 32 4.05 -6.94 0.67
N THR A 33 4.26 -6.59 1.94
CA THR A 33 3.31 -6.92 3.02
C THR A 33 1.98 -6.22 2.81
N VAL A 34 2.00 -4.93 2.48
CA VAL A 34 0.80 -4.13 2.21
C VAL A 34 0.00 -4.74 1.05
N LEU A 35 0.63 -4.93 -0.10
CA LEU A 35 -0.05 -5.47 -1.29
C LEU A 35 -0.55 -6.90 -1.07
N LYS A 36 0.21 -7.73 -0.35
CA LYS A 36 -0.19 -9.10 0.02
C LYS A 36 -1.45 -9.09 0.88
N LYS A 37 -1.51 -8.24 1.91
CA LYS A 37 -2.67 -8.16 2.82
C LYS A 37 -3.91 -7.61 2.11
N ILE A 38 -3.78 -6.57 1.28
CA ILE A 38 -4.88 -6.04 0.46
C ILE A 38 -5.47 -7.17 -0.41
N LYS A 39 -4.61 -7.93 -1.10
CA LYS A 39 -5.04 -9.05 -1.95
C LYS A 39 -5.67 -10.19 -1.14
N ALA A 40 -5.12 -10.53 0.02
CA ALA A 40 -5.62 -11.59 0.88
C ALA A 40 -7.00 -11.26 1.46
N LEU A 41 -7.20 -10.00 1.87
CA LEU A 41 -8.46 -9.50 2.42
C LEU A 41 -9.49 -9.16 1.32
N LYS A 42 -9.12 -9.28 0.03
CA LYS A 42 -9.93 -8.90 -1.13
C LYS A 42 -10.49 -7.47 -1.01
N ILE A 43 -9.70 -6.57 -0.42
CA ILE A 43 -10.10 -5.18 -0.25
C ILE A 43 -10.11 -4.51 -1.62
N ASP A 44 -11.21 -3.81 -1.92
CA ASP A 44 -11.24 -2.94 -3.08
C ASP A 44 -10.27 -1.77 -2.86
N ILE A 45 -9.33 -1.63 -3.80
CA ILE A 45 -8.34 -0.58 -3.79
C ILE A 45 -9.00 0.80 -3.84
N TYR A 46 -10.16 0.93 -4.49
CA TYR A 46 -10.91 2.18 -4.52
C TYR A 46 -11.44 2.58 -3.14
N ALA A 47 -11.84 1.60 -2.31
CA ALA A 47 -12.29 1.87 -0.95
C ALA A 47 -11.16 2.39 -0.04
N LEU A 48 -9.91 1.96 -0.28
CA LEU A 48 -8.74 2.43 0.47
C LEU A 48 -8.38 3.90 0.18
N LYS A 49 -8.86 4.46 -0.93
CA LYS A 49 -8.54 5.84 -1.32
C LYS A 49 -9.19 6.87 -0.39
N ASP A 50 -10.38 6.55 0.11
CA ASP A 50 -11.17 7.44 0.97
C ASP A 50 -10.80 7.32 2.46
N MET A 51 -10.03 6.29 2.83
CA MET A 51 -9.57 6.05 4.20
C MET A 51 -8.34 6.90 4.57
N SER A 52 -8.16 7.22 5.85
CA SER A 52 -6.94 7.80 6.40
C SER A 52 -5.78 6.79 6.41
N GLU A 53 -4.54 7.28 6.56
CA GLU A 53 -3.39 6.37 6.68
C GLU A 53 -3.47 5.50 7.95
N GLU A 54 -4.06 6.03 9.02
CA GLU A 54 -4.31 5.33 10.30
C GLU A 54 -5.37 4.23 10.15
N GLU A 55 -6.45 4.51 9.42
CA GLU A 55 -7.49 3.51 9.12
C GLU A 55 -6.92 2.36 8.28
N ILE A 56 -6.12 2.69 7.26
CA ILE A 56 -5.43 1.69 6.44
C ILE A 56 -4.43 0.91 7.28
N ALA A 57 -3.71 1.57 8.19
CA ALA A 57 -2.81 0.91 9.11
C ALA A 57 -3.56 -0.11 9.98
N SER A 58 -4.66 0.27 10.62
CA SER A 58 -5.46 -0.59 11.50
C SER A 58 -6.16 -1.74 10.75
N LEU A 59 -6.48 -1.55 9.48
CA LEU A 59 -7.05 -2.60 8.63
C LEU A 59 -5.98 -3.62 8.22
N LEU A 60 -4.76 -3.14 7.96
CA LEU A 60 -3.66 -3.96 7.50
C LEU A 60 -2.80 -4.51 8.64
N PHE A 61 -2.83 -3.99 9.87
CA PHE A 61 -1.97 -4.37 10.99
C PHE A 61 -2.71 -4.28 12.31
#